data_AF-T2HWK8-F1
#
_entry.id   AF-T2HWK8-F1
#
_cell.length_a   1.000
_cell.length_b   1.000
_cell.length_c   1.000
_cell.angle_alpha   90.00
_cell.angle_beta   90.00
_cell.angle_gamma   90.00
#
_symmetry.space_group_name_H-M   'P 1'
#
loop_
_entity.id
_entity.type
_entity.pdbx_description
1 polymer ?
#
loop_
_entity_poly.entity_id
_entity_poly.type
_entity_poly.pdbx_seq_one_letter_code
_entity_poly.pdbx_strand_id
1 'polypeptide(L)' 'TEQGDAAYRRRKSIVEAPNGWIKAVMGLRQFSMRGLDKVQAEWKLVCMALNLRRMAYL' A
#
# COMPACT_ATOMS: atom_id res chain seq x y z
N THR A 1 22.14 7.94 7.96
CA THR A 1 22.39 9.36 8.27
C THR A 1 21.21 9.87 9.08
N GLU A 2 21.39 10.84 9.97
CA GLU A 2 20.30 11.35 10.83
C GLU A 2 19.06 11.79 10.02
N GLN A 3 19.28 12.35 8.84
CA GLN A 3 18.21 12.72 7.89
C GLN A 3 17.41 11.51 7.39
N GLY A 4 18.09 10.40 7.08
CA GLY A 4 17.45 9.15 6.67
C GLY A 4 16.54 8.58 7.77
N ASP A 5 16.99 8.63 9.03
CA ASP A 5 16.25 8.10 10.17
C ASP A 5 15.02 8.94 10.51
N ALA A 6 15.13 10.27 10.38
CA ALA A 6 13.99 11.17 10.54
C ALA A 6 12.93 10.95 9.44
N ALA A 7 13.35 10.81 8.18
CA ALA A 7 12.46 10.52 7.06
C ALA A 7 11.79 9.14 7.20
N TYR A 8 12.54 8.14 7.64
CA TYR A 8 12.01 6.79 7.88
C TYR A 8 10.94 6.78 8.98
N ARG A 9 11.20 7.46 10.11
CA ARG A 9 10.21 7.62 11.20
C ARG A 9 8.92 8.27 10.73
N ARG A 10 9.02 9.34 9.93
CA ARG A 10 7.83 10.02 9.38
C ARG A 10 7.03 9.12 8.44
N ARG A 11 7.70 8.32 7.60
CA ARG A 11 7.03 7.40 6.67
C ARG A 11 6.28 6.28 7.38
N LYS A 12 6.79 5.82 8.52
CA LYS A 12 6.18 4.71 9.28
C LYS A 12 4.71 4.97 9.57
N SER A 13 4.35 6.14 10.10
CA SER A 13 2.94 6.44 10.41
C SER A 13 2.04 6.52 9.18
N ILE A 14 2.58 6.87 8.02
CA ILE A 14 1.82 7.07 6.78
C ILE A 14 1.59 5.74 6.05
N VAL A 15 2.61 4.87 6.00
CA VAL A 15 2.62 3.67 5.14
C VAL A 15 2.02 2.45 5.83
N GLU A 16 2.12 2.35 7.15
CA GLU A 16 1.64 1.16 7.88
C GLU A 16 0.12 0.98 7.79
N ALA A 17 -0.67 2.05 7.90
CA ALA A 17 -2.12 1.95 7.87
C ALA A 17 -2.68 1.44 6.51
N PRO A 18 -2.30 2.01 5.34
CA PRO A 18 -2.69 1.46 4.05
C PRO A 18 -2.28 0.00 3.85
N ASN A 19 -1.04 -0.35 4.24
CA ASN A 19 -0.56 -1.72 4.14
C ASN A 19 -1.37 -2.70 5.02
N GLY A 20 -1.75 -2.28 6.23
CA GLY A 20 -2.63 -3.03 7.12
C GLY A 20 -4.01 -3.24 6.50
N TRP A 21 -4.61 -2.20 5.92
CA TRP A 21 -5.91 -2.29 5.28
C TRP A 21 -5.91 -3.19 4.05
N ILE A 22 -4.88 -3.09 3.20
CA ILE A 22 -4.73 -3.98 2.05
C ILE A 22 -4.70 -5.46 2.49
N LYS A 23 -3.98 -5.78 3.57
CA LYS A 23 -3.84 -7.15 4.06
C LYS A 23 -5.06 -7.69 4.81
N ALA A 24 -5.67 -6.87 5.67
CA ALA A 24 -6.73 -7.30 6.58
C ALA A 24 -8.14 -7.03 6.05
N VAL A 25 -8.33 -5.95 5.30
CA VAL A 25 -9.65 -5.47 4.87
C VAL A 25 -9.92 -5.77 3.39
N MET A 26 -8.88 -5.69 2.54
CA MET A 26 -8.98 -6.09 1.12
C MET A 26 -8.57 -7.55 0.87
N GLY A 27 -7.85 -8.19 1.81
CA GLY A 27 -7.48 -9.60 1.75
C GLY A 27 -6.30 -9.94 0.83
N LEU A 28 -5.57 -8.94 0.30
CA LEU A 28 -4.42 -9.20 -0.55
C LEU A 28 -3.22 -9.66 0.30
N ARG A 29 -2.89 -10.95 0.19
CA ARG A 29 -1.76 -11.57 0.92
C ARG A 29 -0.59 -11.95 0.02
N GLN A 30 -0.84 -12.08 -1.28
CA GLN A 30 0.16 -12.43 -2.29
C GLN A 30 -0.19 -11.73 -3.60
N PHE A 31 0.82 -11.44 -4.41
CA PHE A 31 0.61 -11.00 -5.78
C PHE A 31 0.22 -12.19 -6.66
N SER A 32 -0.77 -12.00 -7.52
CA SER A 32 -1.18 -13.01 -8.49
C SER A 32 -0.24 -13.07 -9.70
N MET A 33 0.35 -11.95 -10.08
CA MET A 33 1.25 -11.86 -11.22
C MET A 33 2.72 -12.08 -10.84
N ARG A 34 3.51 -12.55 -11.81
CA ARG A 34 4.97 -12.69 -11.70
C ARG A 34 5.69 -11.74 -12.66
N GLY A 35 6.85 -11.26 -12.24
CA GLY A 35 7.65 -10.26 -12.97
C GLY A 35 7.36 -8.83 -12.48
N LEU A 36 8.41 -8.00 -12.40
CA LEU A 36 8.36 -6.68 -11.77
C LEU A 36 7.27 -5.79 -12.39
N ASP A 37 7.22 -5.71 -13.71
CA ASP A 37 6.27 -4.82 -14.42
C ASP A 37 4.81 -5.19 -14.15
N LYS A 38 4.50 -6.49 -14.14
CA LYS A 38 3.14 -6.97 -13.87
C LYS A 38 2.75 -6.77 -12.41
N VAL A 39 3.67 -7.03 -11.48
CA VAL A 39 3.46 -6.78 -10.04
C VAL A 39 3.25 -5.29 -9.77
N GLN A 40 3.98 -4.40 -10.46
CA GLN A 40 3.76 -2.96 -10.35
C GLN A 40 2.37 -2.55 -10.85
N ALA A 41 1.89 -3.12 -11.95
CA ALA A 41 0.54 -2.87 -12.45
C ALA A 41 -0.53 -3.37 -11.46
N GLU A 42 -0.37 -4.58 -10.93
CA GLU A 42 -1.23 -5.14 -9.90
C GLU A 42 -1.27 -4.24 -8.65
N TRP A 43 -0.12 -3.76 -8.19
CA TRP A 43 -0.02 -2.86 -7.05
C TRP A 43 -0.75 -1.53 -7.27
N LYS A 44 -0.67 -0.94 -8.47
CA LYS A 44 -1.42 0.28 -8.81
C LYS A 44 -2.94 0.05 -8.72
N LEU A 45 -3.44 -1.10 -9.20
CA LEU A 45 -4.85 -1.45 -9.11
C LEU A 45 -5.31 -1.61 -7.66
N VAL A 46 -4.50 -2.27 -6.81
CA VAL A 46 -4.78 -2.43 -5.38
C VAL A 46 -4.86 -1.07 -4.68
N CYS A 47 -3.89 -0.18 -4.93
CA CYS A 47 -3.91 1.18 -4.37
C CYS A 47 -5.14 1.98 -4.83
N MET A 48 -5.51 1.87 -6.11
CA MET A 48 -6.72 2.50 -6.64
C MET A 48 -7.98 1.98 -5.95
N ALA A 49 -8.12 0.67 -5.81
CA ALA A 49 -9.25 0.06 -5.11
C ALA A 49 -9.33 0.51 -3.64
N LEU A 50 -8.20 0.62 -2.94
CA LEU A 50 -8.17 1.16 -1.58
C LEU A 50 -8.66 2.61 -1.54
N ASN A 51 -8.19 3.46 -2.45
CA ASN A 51 -8.60 4.86 -2.52
C ASN A 51 -10.09 5.00 -2.82
N LEU A 52 -10.62 4.24 -3.78
CA LEU A 52 -12.05 4.21 -4.09
C LEU A 52 -12.89 3.79 -2.89
N ARG A 53 -12.46 2.73 -2.18
CA ARG A 53 -13.12 2.29 -0.96
C ARG A 53 -13.15 3.40 0.09
N ARG A 54 -12.04 4.12 0.31
CA ARG A 54 -12.01 5.23 1.26
C ARG A 54 -12.96 6.36 0.86
N MET A 55 -12.99 6.72 -0.42
CA MET A 55 -13.88 7.77 -0.93
C MET A 55 -15.36 7.40 -0.80
N ALA A 56 -15.72 6.12 -0.96
CA ALA A 56 -17.10 5.67 -0.83
C ALA A 56 -17.65 5.74 0.61
N TYR A 57 -16.78 5.81 1.63
CA TYR A 57 -17.18 5.96 3.04
C TYR A 57 -17.06 7.40 3.56
N LEU A 58 -16.60 8.34 2.72
CA LEU A 58 -16.53 9.78 3.01
C LEU A 58 -17.73 10.49 2.38
#